data_AF-A0A849Q0I1-F1
#
_entry.id   AF-A0A849Q0I1-F1
#
_cell.length_a   1.000
_cell.length_b   1.000
_cell.length_c   1.000
_cell.angle_alpha   90.00
_cell.angle_beta   90.00
_cell.angle_gamma   90.00
#
_symmetry.space_group_name_H-M   'P 1'
#
loop_
_entity.id
_entity.type
_entity.pdbx_description
1 polymer ?
#
loop_
_entity_poly.entity_id
_entity_poly.type
_entity_poly.pdbx_seq_one_letter_code
_entity_poly.pdbx_strand_id
1 'polypeptide(L)'
;MDIEKIREIIEKEPEEAVSDVLEGVKERYGEIPYILEFMRDMPDLLLPKVMYDNSIMREFERLDPKTIELICIGVSSALRCDHCMNMHIRVANRLGLTKEEIFDAVLIAGAISNASVLAEGTRALDAELNGRKCDGNDDCDVCKIANHD
;
A
#
# COMPACT_ATOMS: atom_id res chain seq x y z
N MET A 1 8.32 -18.96 -5.66
CA MET A 1 8.32 -19.96 -4.60
C MET A 1 8.10 -21.25 -5.33
N ASP A 2 9.04 -22.17 -5.16
CA ASP A 2 8.95 -23.46 -5.83
C ASP A 2 7.61 -24.12 -5.49
N ILE A 3 6.99 -24.80 -6.46
CA ILE A 3 5.76 -25.58 -6.22
C ILE A 3 6.00 -26.60 -5.10
N GLU A 4 7.24 -27.08 -4.97
CA GLU A 4 7.65 -27.98 -3.89
C GLU A 4 7.54 -27.32 -2.50
N LYS A 5 7.97 -26.05 -2.35
CA LYS A 5 7.82 -25.30 -1.08
C LYS A 5 6.36 -25.01 -0.72
N ILE A 6 5.52 -24.76 -1.73
CA ILE A 6 4.07 -24.60 -1.52
C ILE A 6 3.48 -25.91 -0.99
N ARG A 7 3.88 -27.05 -1.55
CA ARG A 7 3.38 -28.36 -1.15
C ARG A 7 3.83 -28.74 0.27
N GLU A 8 5.08 -28.47 0.63
CA GLU A 8 5.59 -28.67 2.00
C GLU A 8 4.79 -27.87 3.04
N ILE A 9 4.41 -26.63 2.73
CA ILE A 9 3.61 -25.79 3.66
C ILE A 9 2.18 -26.32 3.80
N ILE A 10 1.58 -26.82 2.72
CA ILE A 10 0.21 -27.38 2.72
C ILE A 10 0.14 -28.74 3.42
N GLU A 11 1.23 -29.52 3.39
CA GLU A 11 1.31 -30.85 4.01
C GLU A 11 1.62 -30.79 5.53
N LYS A 12 1.97 -29.62 6.08
CA LYS A 12 2.27 -29.41 7.51
C LYS A 12 1.03 -29.15 8.35
N GLU A 13 1.13 -29.42 9.66
CA GLU A 13 0.15 -28.95 10.64
C GLU A 13 0.09 -27.40 10.60
N PRO A 14 -1.11 -26.79 10.65
CA PRO A 14 -1.29 -25.35 10.45
C PRO A 14 -0.44 -24.48 11.38
N GLU A 15 -0.29 -24.86 12.65
CA GLU A 15 0.54 -24.08 13.60
C GLU A 15 2.03 -24.11 13.25
N GLU A 16 2.55 -25.24 12.75
CA GLU A 16 3.95 -25.36 12.32
C GLU A 16 4.21 -24.50 11.09
N ALA A 17 3.32 -24.58 10.10
CA ALA A 17 3.40 -23.77 8.88
C ALA A 17 3.40 -22.26 9.19
N VAL A 18 2.57 -21.82 10.15
CA VAL A 18 2.53 -20.41 10.59
C VAL A 18 3.87 -19.99 11.20
N SER A 19 4.46 -20.83 12.06
CA SER A 19 5.75 -20.52 12.68
C SER A 19 6.84 -20.31 11.63
N ASP A 20 6.96 -21.25 10.68
CA ASP A 20 7.97 -21.19 9.62
C ASP A 20 7.82 -19.94 8.74
N VAL A 21 6.58 -19.63 8.36
CA VAL A 21 6.27 -18.46 7.53
C VAL A 21 6.61 -17.16 8.27
N LEU A 22 6.28 -17.06 9.55
CA LEU A 22 6.59 -15.88 10.37
C LEU A 22 8.09 -15.73 10.63
N GLU A 23 8.82 -16.83 10.75
CA GLU A 23 10.28 -16.80 10.85
C GLU A 23 10.91 -16.27 9.55
N GLY A 24 10.48 -16.78 8.39
CA GLY A 24 10.95 -16.27 7.09
C GLY A 24 10.63 -14.79 6.87
N VAL A 25 9.46 -14.32 7.34
CA VAL A 25 9.11 -12.89 7.37
C VAL A 25 10.09 -12.11 8.24
N LYS A 26 10.38 -12.58 9.46
CA LYS A 26 11.27 -11.91 10.40
C LYS A 26 12.70 -11.82 9.88
N GLU A 27 13.23 -12.89 9.29
CA GLU A 27 14.57 -12.86 8.67
C GLU A 27 14.66 -11.80 7.58
N ARG A 28 13.60 -11.70 6.77
CA ARG A 28 13.56 -10.80 5.62
C ARG A 28 13.37 -9.33 6.01
N TYR A 29 12.41 -9.05 6.88
CA TYR A 29 12.00 -7.71 7.27
C TYR A 29 12.66 -7.25 8.57
N GLY A 30 13.40 -8.11 9.25
CA GLY A 30 14.04 -7.84 10.56
C GLY A 30 13.05 -7.86 11.74
N GLU A 31 11.76 -7.88 11.46
CA GLU A 31 10.66 -7.93 12.42
C GLU A 31 9.45 -8.63 11.79
N ILE A 32 8.53 -9.10 12.62
CA ILE A 32 7.22 -9.56 12.15
C ILE A 32 6.30 -8.34 12.13
N PRO A 33 5.75 -7.93 10.98
CA PRO A 33 4.76 -6.86 10.91
C PRO A 33 3.57 -7.16 11.81
N TYR A 34 3.05 -6.12 12.49
CA TYR A 34 1.95 -6.26 13.45
C TYR A 34 0.75 -7.03 12.89
N ILE A 35 0.39 -6.79 11.62
CA ILE A 35 -0.73 -7.46 10.96
C ILE A 35 -0.51 -8.98 10.91
N LEU A 36 0.71 -9.43 10.62
CA LEU A 36 1.02 -10.85 10.53
C LEU A 36 1.05 -11.50 11.92
N GLU A 37 1.54 -10.77 12.92
CA GLU A 37 1.49 -11.20 14.32
C GLU A 37 0.05 -11.34 14.82
N PHE A 38 -0.80 -10.35 14.53
CA PHE A 38 -2.23 -10.38 14.88
C PHE A 38 -2.96 -11.55 14.21
N MET A 39 -2.49 -11.96 13.04
CA MET A 39 -3.06 -13.06 12.27
C MET A 39 -2.50 -14.45 12.63
N ARG A 40 -1.59 -14.56 13.60
CA ARG A 40 -0.96 -15.83 14.00
C ARG A 40 -1.98 -16.92 14.30
N ASP A 41 -3.04 -16.59 15.02
CA ASP A 41 -4.07 -17.55 15.45
C ASP A 41 -5.13 -17.83 14.36
N MET A 42 -4.90 -17.33 13.13
CA MET A 42 -5.78 -17.50 11.97
C MET A 42 -5.00 -18.11 10.79
N PRO A 43 -4.52 -19.37 10.89
CA PRO A 43 -3.61 -19.99 9.93
C PRO A 43 -4.18 -20.01 8.49
N ASP A 44 -5.47 -20.33 8.35
CA ASP A 44 -6.16 -20.39 7.06
C ASP A 44 -6.20 -19.04 6.32
N LEU A 45 -6.04 -17.93 7.05
CA LEU A 45 -5.96 -16.59 6.48
C LEU A 45 -4.52 -16.10 6.34
N LEU A 46 -3.67 -16.38 7.34
CA LEU A 46 -2.29 -15.95 7.37
C LEU A 46 -1.44 -16.59 6.29
N LEU A 47 -1.52 -17.92 6.14
CA LEU A 47 -0.68 -18.64 5.18
C LEU A 47 -0.96 -18.17 3.75
N PRO A 48 -2.21 -18.16 3.24
CA PRO A 48 -2.45 -17.70 1.88
C PRO A 48 -2.08 -16.23 1.69
N LYS A 49 -2.28 -15.38 2.70
CA LYS A 49 -1.88 -13.96 2.64
C LYS A 49 -0.37 -13.83 2.45
N VAL A 50 0.45 -14.47 3.28
CA VAL A 50 1.91 -14.32 3.19
C VAL A 50 2.45 -14.95 1.91
N MET A 51 1.86 -16.07 1.46
CA MET A 51 2.21 -16.67 0.18
C MET A 51 1.91 -15.72 -0.98
N TYR A 52 0.72 -15.14 -1.00
CA TYR A 52 0.32 -14.14 -2.01
C TYR A 52 1.26 -12.92 -2.00
N ASP A 53 1.52 -12.35 -0.83
CA ASP A 53 2.42 -11.20 -0.66
C ASP A 53 3.84 -11.52 -1.14
N ASN A 54 4.33 -12.73 -0.88
CA ASN A 54 5.65 -13.17 -1.35
C ASN A 54 5.67 -13.31 -2.88
N SER A 55 4.65 -13.90 -3.49
CA SER A 55 4.58 -14.06 -4.94
C SER A 55 4.57 -12.71 -5.67
N ILE A 56 3.91 -11.68 -5.12
CA ILE A 56 3.90 -10.34 -5.73
C ILE A 56 5.17 -9.53 -5.41
N MET A 57 5.75 -9.67 -4.21
CA MET A 57 6.87 -8.81 -3.80
C MET A 57 8.25 -9.41 -4.07
N ARG A 58 8.35 -10.72 -4.33
CA ARG A 58 9.62 -11.46 -4.29
C ARG A 58 9.90 -12.32 -5.51
N GLU A 59 8.89 -12.62 -6.31
CA GLU A 59 9.03 -13.54 -7.44
C GLU A 59 8.96 -12.85 -8.80
N PHE A 60 8.83 -11.53 -8.81
CA PHE A 60 8.94 -10.79 -10.05
C PHE A 60 10.37 -10.87 -10.56
N GLU A 61 10.55 -11.63 -11.65
CA GLU A 61 11.83 -11.68 -12.38
C GLU A 61 12.04 -10.42 -13.24
N ARG A 62 10.98 -9.63 -13.45
CA ARG A 62 10.98 -8.46 -14.33
C ARG A 62 11.40 -7.16 -13.65
N LEU A 63 11.43 -7.13 -12.31
CA LEU A 63 11.83 -5.96 -11.53
C LEU A 63 12.84 -6.40 -10.48
N ASP A 64 13.95 -5.68 -10.38
CA ASP A 64 14.94 -5.96 -9.35
C ASP A 64 14.41 -5.55 -7.96
N PRO A 65 14.96 -6.13 -6.87
CA PRO A 65 14.50 -5.87 -5.52
C PRO A 65 14.58 -4.39 -5.10
N LYS A 66 15.53 -3.61 -5.60
CA LYS A 66 15.64 -2.18 -5.26
C LYS A 66 14.49 -1.40 -5.88
N THR A 67 14.17 -1.68 -7.14
CA THR A 67 13.03 -1.06 -7.83
C THR A 67 11.70 -1.37 -7.11
N ILE A 68 11.48 -2.63 -6.73
CA ILE A 68 10.27 -3.01 -5.95
C ILE A 68 10.19 -2.22 -4.65
N GLU A 69 11.31 -2.06 -3.95
CA GLU A 69 11.34 -1.36 -2.67
C GLU A 69 11.07 0.14 -2.82
N LEU A 70 11.60 0.79 -3.87
CA LEU A 70 11.29 2.19 -4.18
C LEU A 70 9.80 2.39 -4.48
N ILE A 71 9.16 1.44 -5.16
CA ILE A 71 7.70 1.44 -5.37
C ILE A 71 6.97 1.34 -4.03
N CYS A 72 7.39 0.43 -3.15
CA CYS A 72 6.78 0.27 -1.83
C CYS A 72 6.89 1.56 -0.99
N ILE A 73 8.02 2.25 -1.04
CA ILE A 73 8.24 3.54 -0.38
C ILE A 73 7.32 4.62 -0.98
N GLY A 74 7.25 4.71 -2.31
CA GLY A 74 6.38 5.66 -2.99
C GLY A 74 4.91 5.48 -2.62
N VAL A 75 4.43 4.23 -2.64
CA VAL A 75 3.05 3.89 -2.24
C VAL A 75 2.82 4.17 -0.76
N SER A 76 3.75 3.78 0.12
CA SER A 76 3.66 4.06 1.56
C SER A 76 3.59 5.55 1.86
N SER A 77 4.32 6.38 1.09
CA SER A 77 4.31 7.84 1.19
C SER A 77 2.96 8.41 0.79
N ALA A 78 2.44 8.03 -0.37
CA ALA A 78 1.15 8.50 -0.88
C ALA A 78 -0.01 8.11 0.06
N LEU A 79 0.03 6.91 0.64
CA LEU A 79 -0.98 6.42 1.60
C LEU A 79 -0.77 6.94 3.02
N ARG A 80 0.34 7.63 3.31
CA ARG A 80 0.70 8.11 4.65
C ARG A 80 0.71 6.99 5.71
N CYS A 81 1.23 5.82 5.35
CA CYS A 81 1.37 4.70 6.26
C CYS A 81 2.71 4.76 7.01
N ASP A 82 2.72 5.32 8.23
CA ASP A 82 3.95 5.49 9.02
C ASP A 82 4.68 4.17 9.30
N HIS A 83 3.94 3.12 9.64
CA HIS A 83 4.53 1.80 9.91
C HIS A 83 5.16 1.18 8.65
N CYS A 84 4.43 1.24 7.53
CA CYS A 84 4.92 0.74 6.23
C CYS A 84 6.19 1.50 5.83
N MET A 85 6.17 2.84 5.96
CA MET A 85 7.31 3.70 5.62
C MET A 85 8.58 3.30 6.40
N ASN A 86 8.48 3.18 7.72
CA ASN A 86 9.62 2.82 8.56
C ASN A 86 10.17 1.42 8.26
N MET A 87 9.31 0.46 7.95
CA MET A 87 9.70 -0.89 7.55
C MET A 87 10.41 -0.89 6.19
N HIS A 88 9.82 -0.26 5.18
CA HIS A 88 10.37 -0.23 3.82
C HIS A 88 11.67 0.59 3.71
N ILE A 89 11.84 1.67 4.48
CA ILE A 89 13.13 2.38 4.56
C ILE A 89 14.23 1.47 5.13
N ARG A 90 13.93 0.65 6.15
CA ARG A 90 14.90 -0.31 6.72
C ARG A 90 15.26 -1.43 5.75
N VAL A 91 14.32 -1.84 4.90
CA VAL A 91 14.59 -2.83 3.84
C VAL A 91 15.40 -2.20 2.71
N ALA A 92 15.06 -0.99 2.28
CA ALA A 92 15.81 -0.25 1.26
C ALA A 92 17.28 -0.04 1.66
N ASN A 93 17.53 0.36 2.91
CA ASN A 93 18.89 0.50 3.44
C ASN A 93 19.66 -0.84 3.40
N ARG A 94 19.01 -1.97 3.72
CA ARG A 94 19.62 -3.31 3.63
C ARG A 94 19.93 -3.72 2.18
N LEU A 95 19.14 -3.26 1.23
CA LEU A 95 19.40 -3.46 -0.20
C LEU A 95 20.49 -2.53 -0.74
N GLY A 96 20.99 -1.59 0.07
CA GLY A 96 22.01 -0.62 -0.34
C GLY A 96 21.47 0.47 -1.25
N LEU A 97 20.21 0.88 -1.06
CA LEU A 97 19.66 2.11 -1.63
C LEU A 97 20.19 3.33 -0.85
N THR A 98 20.52 4.39 -1.55
CA THR A 98 20.98 5.64 -0.93
C THR A 98 19.80 6.46 -0.40
N LYS A 99 20.12 7.44 0.46
CA LYS A 99 19.12 8.39 0.95
C LYS A 99 18.49 9.18 -0.20
N GLU A 100 19.27 9.51 -1.21
CA GLU A 100 18.85 10.25 -2.40
C GLU A 100 17.85 9.42 -3.22
N GLU A 101 18.14 8.14 -3.49
CA GLU A 101 17.21 7.25 -4.21
C GLU A 101 15.87 7.10 -3.48
N ILE A 102 15.91 6.95 -2.15
CA ILE A 102 14.70 6.89 -1.30
C ILE A 102 13.93 8.22 -1.37
N PHE A 103 14.64 9.35 -1.29
CA PHE A 103 14.03 10.67 -1.33
C PHE A 103 13.39 10.97 -2.68
N ASP A 104 14.00 10.55 -3.78
CA ASP A 104 13.43 10.67 -5.13
C ASP A 104 12.08 9.94 -5.23
N ALA A 105 11.96 8.73 -4.67
CA ALA A 105 10.68 8.02 -4.61
C ALA A 105 9.62 8.79 -3.81
N VAL A 106 10.00 9.43 -2.70
CA VAL A 106 9.11 10.27 -1.88
C VAL A 106 8.67 11.52 -2.66
N LEU A 107 9.59 12.19 -3.37
CA LEU A 107 9.28 13.36 -4.21
C LEU A 107 8.32 13.01 -5.34
N ILE A 108 8.55 11.89 -6.03
CA ILE A 108 7.65 11.37 -7.08
C ILE A 108 6.26 11.12 -6.49
N ALA A 109 6.17 10.42 -5.36
CA ALA A 109 4.89 10.16 -4.70
C ALA A 109 4.16 11.45 -4.31
N GLY A 110 4.89 12.44 -3.80
CA GLY A 110 4.33 13.75 -3.47
C GLY A 110 3.78 14.49 -4.69
N ALA A 111 4.53 14.50 -5.80
CA ALA A 111 4.12 15.14 -7.05
C ALA A 111 2.83 14.51 -7.62
N ILE A 112 2.78 13.18 -7.67
CA ILE A 112 1.59 12.44 -8.16
C ILE A 112 0.39 12.66 -7.23
N SER A 113 0.61 12.65 -5.91
CA SER A 113 -0.45 12.92 -4.92
C SER A 113 -1.03 14.33 -5.09
N ASN A 114 -0.18 15.34 -5.29
CA ASN A 114 -0.62 16.70 -5.58
C ASN A 114 -1.42 16.80 -6.88
N ALA A 115 -0.95 16.16 -7.95
CA ALA A 115 -1.65 16.13 -9.23
C ALA A 115 -3.05 15.50 -9.10
N SER A 116 -3.18 14.42 -8.32
CA SER A 116 -4.46 13.77 -8.04
C SER A 116 -5.45 14.72 -7.35
N VAL A 117 -5.01 15.43 -6.30
CA VAL A 117 -5.82 16.42 -5.59
C VAL A 117 -6.30 17.53 -6.53
N LEU A 118 -5.40 18.09 -7.33
CA LEU A 118 -5.75 19.16 -8.28
C LEU A 118 -6.73 18.65 -9.34
N ALA A 119 -6.51 17.45 -9.89
CA ALA A 119 -7.35 16.89 -10.93
C ALA A 119 -8.79 16.63 -10.43
N GLU A 120 -8.94 16.01 -9.26
CA GLU A 120 -10.26 15.76 -8.66
C GLU A 120 -10.95 17.06 -8.24
N GLY A 121 -10.23 17.95 -7.54
CA GLY A 121 -10.78 19.21 -7.07
C GLY A 121 -11.24 20.12 -8.21
N THR A 122 -10.44 20.25 -9.27
CA THR A 122 -10.79 21.08 -10.43
C THR A 122 -11.96 20.51 -11.22
N ARG A 123 -12.05 19.17 -11.37
CA ARG A 123 -13.22 18.53 -11.98
C ARG A 123 -14.49 18.76 -11.18
N ALA A 124 -14.43 18.64 -9.86
CA ALA A 124 -15.57 18.90 -8.99
C ALA A 124 -16.02 20.37 -9.08
N LEU A 125 -15.07 21.32 -9.06
CA LEU A 125 -15.35 22.74 -9.23
C LEU A 125 -16.02 23.03 -10.58
N ASP A 126 -15.48 22.49 -11.67
CA ASP A 126 -16.06 22.68 -13.00
C ASP A 126 -17.48 22.09 -13.09
N ALA A 127 -17.70 20.90 -12.54
CA ALA A 127 -19.01 20.25 -12.53
C ALA A 127 -20.07 21.07 -11.77
N GLU A 128 -19.73 21.60 -10.59
CA GLU A 128 -20.68 22.33 -9.74
C GLU A 128 -20.85 23.81 -10.12
N LEU A 129 -19.82 24.46 -10.69
CA LEU A 129 -19.89 25.89 -11.04
C LEU A 129 -20.21 26.14 -12.51
N ASN A 130 -19.82 25.24 -13.41
CA ASN A 130 -20.04 25.40 -14.85
C ASN A 130 -21.02 24.36 -15.43
N GLY A 131 -21.13 23.17 -14.82
CA GLY A 131 -22.00 22.09 -15.28
C GLY A 131 -23.44 22.16 -14.79
N ARG A 132 -23.67 22.46 -13.51
CA ARG A 132 -25.01 22.64 -12.91
C ARG A 132 -25.22 24.11 -12.52
N LYS A 133 -26.18 24.79 -13.16
CA LYS A 133 -26.50 26.18 -12.80
C LYS A 133 -27.53 26.22 -11.69
N CYS A 134 -27.07 26.54 -10.48
CA CYS A 134 -27.94 27.08 -9.45
C CYS A 134 -28.45 28.46 -9.91
N ASP A 135 -29.76 28.69 -9.84
CA ASP A 135 -30.38 29.98 -10.15
C ASP A 135 -30.47 30.92 -8.94
N GLY A 136 -30.03 30.44 -7.76
CA GLY A 136 -29.99 31.21 -6.51
C GLY A 136 -31.35 31.37 -5.82
N ASN A 137 -32.39 30.70 -6.32
CA ASN A 137 -33.73 30.80 -5.79
C ASN A 137 -33.97 29.78 -4.67
N ASP A 138 -34.86 30.08 -3.72
CA ASP A 138 -35.16 29.18 -2.58
C ASP A 138 -35.74 27.82 -3.01
N ASP A 139 -36.26 27.72 -4.24
CA ASP A 139 -36.77 26.50 -4.88
C ASP A 139 -35.80 25.92 -5.93
N CYS A 140 -34.50 26.26 -5.84
CA CYS A 140 -33.49 25.80 -6.79
C CYS A 140 -33.37 24.26 -6.78
N ASP A 141 -33.73 23.60 -7.88
CA ASP A 141 -33.68 22.14 -8.04
C ASP A 141 -32.25 21.55 -7.93
N VAL A 142 -31.23 22.40 -8.04
CA VAL A 142 -29.81 22.01 -7.97
C VAL A 142 -29.31 21.98 -6.52
N CYS A 143 -29.52 23.04 -5.75
CA CYS A 143 -28.97 23.15 -4.39
C CYS A 143 -30.01 22.97 -3.28
N LYS A 144 -31.27 23.36 -3.50
CA LYS A 144 -32.35 23.38 -2.49
C LYS A 144 -31.92 24.01 -1.15
N ILE A 145 -30.98 24.96 -1.21
CA ILE A 145 -30.51 25.71 -0.04
C ILE A 145 -31.39 26.94 0.07
N ALA A 146 -32.15 27.07 1.16
CA ALA A 146 -32.88 28.29 1.47
C ALA A 146 -31.88 29.38 1.86
N ASN A 147 -31.97 30.56 1.25
CA ASN A 147 -31.17 31.70 1.67
C ASN A 147 -31.67 32.17 3.05
N HIS A 148 -30.89 31.91 4.10
CA HIS A 148 -31.09 32.56 5.38
C HIS A 148 -30.29 33.87 5.38
N ASP A 149 -31.00 34.99 5.21
CA ASP A 149 -30.50 36.35 5.46
C ASP A 149 -29.93 36.52 6.88
#